data_AF-A0A7W6T0H2-F1
#
_entry.id   AF-A0A7W6T0H2-F1
#
_cell.length_a   1.000
_cell.length_b   1.000
_cell.length_c   1.000
_cell.angle_alpha   90.00
_cell.angle_beta   90.00
_cell.angle_gamma   90.00
#
_symmetry.space_group_name_H-M   'P 1'
#
loop_
_entity.id
_entity.type
_entity.pdbx_description
1 polymer ?
#
loop_
_entity_poly.entity_id
_entity_poly.type
_entity_poly.pdbx_seq_one_letter_code
_entity_poly.pdbx_strand_id
1 'polypeptide(L)'
;MPVYEYLCDDCGPFKDLRPMAECDDPQSCPHCETMAPRVILTAPNFFCMPSDKRKAHAINERSSHAPQTLAQYKASHGPGCGCCSSGKTVKDKNAIDKKKPARLVTKTKSGAKGFPTARPWMISH
;
A
#
# COMPACT_ATOMS: atom_id res chain seq x y z
N MET A 1 -21.06 -16.34 -8.44
CA MET A 1 -20.29 -17.31 -9.25
C MET A 1 -19.46 -16.53 -10.27
N PRO A 2 -18.23 -16.95 -10.58
CA PRO A 2 -17.44 -16.34 -11.65
C PRO A 2 -18.08 -16.53 -13.03
N VAL A 3 -17.80 -15.58 -13.93
CA VAL A 3 -18.22 -15.62 -15.34
C VAL A 3 -17.06 -16.12 -16.17
N TYR A 4 -17.32 -17.07 -17.07
CA TYR A 4 -16.34 -17.62 -18.01
C TYR A 4 -16.79 -17.37 -19.46
N GLU A 5 -15.83 -17.49 -20.38
CA GLU A 5 -16.05 -17.32 -21.81
C GLU A 5 -15.95 -18.67 -22.52
N TYR A 6 -16.84 -18.91 -23.47
CA TYR A 6 -16.92 -20.12 -24.28
C TYR A 6 -16.98 -19.72 -25.76
N LEU A 7 -16.49 -20.58 -26.66
CA LEU A 7 -16.50 -20.32 -28.10
C LEU A 7 -17.21 -21.45 -28.84
N CYS A 8 -18.37 -21.14 -29.41
CA CYS A 8 -19.03 -22.02 -30.37
C CYS A 8 -18.43 -21.77 -31.76
N ASP A 9 -18.09 -22.83 -32.49
CA ASP A 9 -17.51 -22.75 -33.83
C ASP A 9 -18.48 -22.11 -34.86
N ASP A 10 -19.79 -22.31 -34.69
CA ASP A 10 -20.82 -21.80 -35.60
C ASP A 10 -21.39 -20.43 -35.20
N CYS A 11 -21.65 -20.23 -33.90
CA CYS A 11 -22.37 -19.06 -33.38
C CYS A 11 -21.45 -17.99 -32.78
N GLY A 12 -20.19 -18.34 -32.49
CA GLY A 12 -19.22 -17.43 -31.88
C GLY A 12 -19.20 -17.44 -30.35
N PRO A 13 -18.60 -16.41 -29.73
CA PRO A 13 -18.32 -16.41 -28.29
C PRO A 13 -19.55 -16.07 -27.44
N PHE A 14 -19.65 -16.71 -26.27
CA PHE A 14 -20.66 -16.40 -25.26
C PHE A 14 -20.08 -16.51 -23.84
N LYS A 15 -20.85 -16.06 -22.84
CA LYS A 15 -20.44 -16.02 -21.44
C LYS A 15 -21.45 -16.73 -20.55
N ASP A 16 -20.95 -17.44 -19.54
CA ASP A 16 -21.81 -18.16 -18.59
C ASP A 16 -21.24 -18.13 -17.15
N LEU A 17 -22.12 -18.25 -16.16
CA LEU A 17 -21.81 -18.30 -14.72
C LEU A 17 -21.59 -19.75 -14.28
N ARG A 18 -20.38 -20.10 -13.86
CA ARG A 18 -20.07 -21.47 -13.43
C ARG A 18 -19.33 -21.53 -12.10
N PRO A 19 -19.44 -22.64 -11.35
CA PRO A 19 -18.51 -22.91 -10.26
C PRO A 19 -17.09 -23.03 -10.82
N MET A 20 -16.09 -22.65 -10.03
CA MET A 20 -14.68 -22.78 -10.43
C MET A 20 -14.30 -24.25 -10.72
N ALA A 21 -14.96 -25.21 -10.08
CA ALA A 21 -14.71 -26.64 -10.28
C ALA A 21 -15.14 -27.18 -11.66
N GLU A 22 -16.08 -26.50 -12.33
CA GLU A 22 -16.69 -26.96 -13.58
C GLU A 22 -16.43 -25.97 -14.74
N CYS A 23 -15.46 -25.07 -14.56
CA CYS A 23 -15.19 -24.02 -15.53
C CYS A 23 -14.60 -24.56 -16.84
N ASP A 24 -13.81 -25.63 -16.77
CA ASP A 24 -13.17 -26.23 -17.95
C ASP A 24 -14.10 -27.18 -18.73
N ASP A 25 -15.26 -27.52 -18.17
CA ASP A 25 -16.25 -28.33 -18.86
C ASP A 25 -16.87 -27.55 -20.04
N PRO A 26 -17.01 -28.15 -21.24
CA PRO A 26 -17.70 -27.52 -22.35
C PRO A 26 -19.14 -27.16 -21.99
N GLN A 27 -19.66 -26.09 -22.61
CA GLN A 27 -21.03 -25.62 -22.37
C GLN A 27 -21.87 -25.60 -23.65
N SER A 28 -23.14 -25.96 -23.55
CA SER A 28 -24.10 -25.89 -24.65
C SER A 28 -24.29 -24.44 -25.10
N CYS A 29 -24.14 -24.20 -26.40
CA CYS A 29 -24.35 -22.88 -26.99
C CYS A 29 -25.83 -22.46 -26.83
N PRO A 30 -26.13 -21.23 -26.37
CA PRO A 30 -27.51 -20.76 -26.21
C PRO A 30 -28.28 -20.58 -27.53
N HIS A 31 -27.63 -20.73 -28.68
CA HIS A 31 -28.24 -20.55 -30.01
C HIS A 31 -28.42 -21.86 -30.79
N CYS A 32 -27.39 -22.71 -30.84
CA CYS A 32 -27.41 -23.96 -31.61
C CYS A 32 -27.27 -25.22 -30.76
N GLU A 33 -27.18 -25.07 -29.43
CA GLU A 33 -27.09 -26.16 -28.44
C GLU A 33 -25.85 -27.06 -28.55
N THR A 34 -24.97 -26.83 -29.52
CA THR A 34 -23.69 -27.54 -29.66
C THR A 34 -22.76 -27.26 -28.48
N MET A 35 -21.98 -28.26 -28.08
CA MET A 35 -21.00 -28.11 -27.00
C MET A 35 -19.84 -27.21 -27.43
N ALA A 36 -19.59 -26.15 -26.67
CA ALA A 36 -18.53 -25.18 -26.90
C ALA A 36 -17.47 -25.26 -25.79
N PRO A 37 -16.17 -25.37 -26.11
CA PRO A 37 -15.11 -25.37 -25.10
C PRO A 37 -14.94 -24.00 -24.45
N ARG A 38 -14.38 -24.00 -23.23
CA ARG A 38 -13.97 -22.76 -22.56
C ARG A 38 -12.79 -22.11 -23.30
N VAL A 39 -12.82 -20.79 -23.39
CA VAL A 39 -11.77 -19.97 -23.98
C VAL A 39 -11.41 -18.80 -23.07
N ILE A 40 -10.25 -18.18 -23.32
CA ILE A 40 -9.83 -16.93 -22.68
C ILE A 40 -9.63 -15.92 -23.81
N LEU A 41 -10.69 -15.18 -24.16
CA LEU A 41 -10.64 -14.18 -25.23
C LEU A 41 -10.34 -12.80 -24.65
N THR A 42 -10.90 -12.51 -23.48
CA THR A 42 -10.62 -11.28 -22.74
C THR A 42 -9.32 -11.43 -21.98
N ALA A 43 -8.33 -10.59 -22.30
CA ALA A 43 -7.10 -10.51 -21.54
C ALA A 43 -7.42 -10.18 -20.06
N PRO A 44 -6.84 -10.89 -19.08
CA PRO A 44 -7.05 -10.56 -17.69
C PRO A 44 -6.53 -9.16 -17.40
N ASN A 45 -7.18 -8.44 -16.47
CA ASN A 45 -6.71 -7.13 -16.03
C ASN A 45 -5.32 -7.28 -15.40
N PHE A 46 -4.29 -6.92 -16.16
CA PHE A 46 -2.91 -6.97 -15.72
C PHE A 46 -2.49 -5.61 -15.19
N PHE A 47 -2.23 -5.53 -13.89
CA PHE A 47 -1.68 -4.31 -13.30
C PHE A 47 -0.17 -4.26 -13.56
N CYS A 48 0.24 -3.63 -14.66
CA CYS A 48 1.66 -3.47 -15.06
C CYS A 48 2.51 -2.62 -14.09
N MET A 49 1.92 -2.05 -13.03
CA MET A 49 2.59 -1.15 -12.11
C MET A 49 2.61 -1.74 -10.69
N PRO A 50 3.79 -1.79 -10.02
CA PRO A 50 3.90 -2.13 -8.61
C PRO A 50 2.92 -1.34 -7.74
N SER A 51 2.35 -1.99 -6.73
CA SER A 51 1.33 -1.40 -5.85
C SER A 51 1.82 -0.10 -5.18
N ASP A 52 3.08 -0.04 -4.78
CA ASP A 52 3.66 1.13 -4.13
C ASP A 52 3.77 2.33 -5.08
N LYS A 53 4.14 2.11 -6.35
CA LYS A 53 4.16 3.17 -7.37
C LYS A 53 2.75 3.70 -7.62
N ARG A 54 1.77 2.79 -7.78
CA ARG A 54 0.36 3.18 -7.98
C ARG A 54 -0.17 4.03 -6.83
N LYS A 55 0.13 3.62 -5.59
CA LYS A 55 -0.23 4.37 -4.38
C LYS A 55 0.46 5.74 -4.36
N ALA A 56 1.76 5.80 -4.67
CA ALA A 56 2.50 7.06 -4.71
C ALA A 56 1.92 8.03 -5.75
N HIS A 57 1.58 7.56 -6.95
CA HIS A 57 0.92 8.38 -7.98
C HIS A 57 -0.45 8.88 -7.52
N ALA A 58 -1.28 8.00 -6.95
CA ALA A 58 -2.60 8.38 -6.44
C ALA A 58 -2.53 9.39 -5.29
N ILE A 59 -1.52 9.28 -4.41
CA ILE A 59 -1.27 10.26 -3.35
C ILE A 59 -0.79 11.58 -3.96
N ASN A 60 0.14 11.54 -4.92
CA ASN A 60 0.66 12.73 -5.58
C ASN A 60 -0.46 13.51 -6.30
N GLU A 61 -1.27 12.82 -7.10
CA GLU A 61 -2.42 13.42 -7.80
C GLU A 61 -3.41 14.05 -6.80
N ARG A 62 -3.73 13.34 -5.72
CA ARG A 62 -4.56 13.90 -4.64
C ARG A 62 -3.92 15.13 -4.01
N SER A 63 -2.64 15.10 -3.69
CA SER A 63 -1.93 16.21 -3.08
C SER A 63 -1.85 17.43 -3.98
N SER A 64 -1.79 17.26 -5.31
CA SER A 64 -1.85 18.35 -6.28
C SER A 64 -3.22 19.02 -6.35
N HIS A 65 -4.31 18.23 -6.31
CA HIS A 65 -5.67 18.76 -6.49
C HIS A 65 -6.36 19.17 -5.17
N ALA A 66 -6.04 18.48 -4.08
CA ALA A 66 -6.64 18.66 -2.75
C ALA A 66 -5.61 18.35 -1.66
N PRO A 67 -4.59 19.22 -1.46
CA PRO A 67 -3.59 19.02 -0.43
C PRO A 67 -4.24 18.97 0.95
N GLN A 68 -3.81 18.02 1.77
CA GLN A 68 -4.34 17.87 3.12
C GLN A 68 -3.90 19.02 4.02
N THR A 69 -4.81 19.53 4.84
CA THR A 69 -4.48 20.54 5.86
C THR A 69 -3.84 19.89 7.08
N LEU A 70 -3.16 20.70 7.91
CA LEU A 70 -2.56 20.22 9.16
C LEU A 70 -3.57 19.55 10.09
N ALA A 71 -4.85 19.95 10.05
CA ALA A 71 -5.92 19.32 10.82
C ALA A 71 -6.26 17.91 10.28
N GLN A 72 -6.21 17.72 8.96
CA GLN A 72 -6.47 16.43 8.31
C GLN A 72 -5.30 15.45 8.46
N TYR A 73 -4.06 15.94 8.55
CA TYR A 73 -2.87 15.11 8.75
C TYR A 73 -2.76 14.51 10.17
N LYS A 74 -3.53 15.02 11.15
CA LYS A 74 -3.48 14.57 12.56
C LYS A 74 -3.93 13.12 12.77
N ALA A 75 -4.50 12.45 11.77
CA ALA A 75 -5.24 11.20 11.96
C ALA A 75 -4.47 9.88 11.74
N SER A 76 -3.18 9.86 11.38
CA SER A 76 -2.45 8.58 11.33
C SER A 76 -0.94 8.74 11.29
N HIS A 77 -0.28 8.35 12.38
CA HIS A 77 1.12 7.97 12.34
C HIS A 77 1.19 6.47 12.04
N GLY A 78 1.97 6.09 11.04
CA GLY A 78 2.30 4.68 10.83
C GLY A 78 3.00 4.09 12.07
N PRO A 79 2.83 2.79 12.35
CA PRO A 79 3.58 2.14 13.43
C PRO A 79 5.09 2.38 13.24
N GLY A 80 5.75 2.95 14.25
CA GLY A 80 7.19 3.29 14.21
C GLY A 80 7.54 4.74 13.87
N CYS A 81 6.57 5.65 13.70
CA CYS A 81 6.85 7.08 13.48
C CYS A 81 7.51 7.72 14.72
N GLY A 82 8.80 8.06 14.63
CA GLY A 82 9.59 8.65 15.72
C GLY A 82 9.27 10.11 16.06
N CYS A 83 8.37 10.74 15.31
CA CYS A 83 8.02 12.16 15.48
C CYS A 83 7.22 12.43 16.77
N CYS A 84 6.57 11.40 17.34
CA CYS A 84 5.85 11.49 18.62
C CYS A 84 6.51 10.68 19.75
N SER A 85 7.68 10.08 19.55
CA SER A 85 8.37 9.28 20.57
C SER A 85 9.20 10.13 21.54
N SER A 86 8.62 11.19 22.08
CA SER A 86 9.09 11.79 23.33
C SER A 86 8.79 10.82 24.47
N GLY A 87 9.65 9.81 24.66
CA GLY A 87 9.66 8.98 25.87
C GLY A 87 9.09 7.56 25.78
N LYS A 88 9.34 6.79 24.71
CA LYS A 88 9.13 5.33 24.76
C LYS A 88 10.43 4.58 25.06
N THR A 89 10.39 3.77 26.10
CA THR A 89 11.39 2.77 26.47
C THR A 89 11.60 1.80 25.30
N VAL A 90 12.85 1.59 24.90
CA VAL A 90 13.20 0.49 23.99
C VAL A 90 13.34 -0.74 24.88
N LYS A 91 12.45 -1.73 24.73
CA LYS A 91 12.67 -3.05 25.33
C LYS A 91 13.75 -3.76 24.54
N ASP A 92 15.01 -3.48 24.86
CA ASP A 92 16.11 -4.37 24.48
C ASP A 92 16.07 -5.56 25.44
N LYS A 93 15.91 -6.77 24.89
CA LYS A 93 15.70 -8.01 25.66
C LYS A 93 16.85 -8.38 26.62
N ASN A 94 17.94 -7.62 26.61
CA ASN A 94 19.15 -7.84 27.41
C ASN A 94 19.64 -6.59 28.17
N ALA A 95 18.84 -5.53 28.32
CA ALA A 95 19.24 -4.36 29.09
C ALA A 95 18.21 -4.03 30.17
N ILE A 96 18.64 -4.03 31.44
CA ILE A 96 17.93 -3.38 32.56
C ILE A 96 17.42 -2.04 32.07
N ASP A 97 16.11 -1.78 32.25
CA ASP A 97 15.35 -0.61 31.79
C ASP A 97 16.13 0.72 31.93
N LYS A 98 16.99 1.03 30.96
CA LYS A 98 17.71 2.30 30.93
C LYS A 98 16.89 3.26 30.07
N LYS A 99 16.28 4.25 30.72
CA LYS A 99 15.80 5.46 30.04
C LYS A 99 16.94 5.97 29.16
N LYS A 100 16.72 6.14 27.85
CA LYS A 100 17.70 6.86 27.02
C LYS A 100 17.90 8.24 27.65
N PRO A 101 19.13 8.62 28.04
CA PRO A 101 19.35 9.93 28.63
C PRO A 101 18.92 10.99 27.61
N ALA A 102 18.23 12.03 28.09
CA ALA A 102 17.96 13.19 27.26
C ALA A 102 19.28 13.67 26.63
N ARG A 103 19.22 14.05 25.35
CA ARG A 103 20.40 14.54 24.62
C ARG A 103 21.09 15.62 25.46
N LEU A 104 22.40 15.49 25.70
CA LEU A 104 23.16 16.48 26.45
C LEU A 104 23.09 17.83 25.74
N VAL A 105 22.58 18.85 26.45
CA VAL A 105 22.47 20.22 25.96
C VAL A 105 23.30 21.12 26.87
N THR A 106 24.25 21.83 26.28
CA THR A 106 25.02 22.87 26.98
C THR A 106 24.45 24.23 26.61
N LYS A 107 24.38 25.16 27.58
CA LYS A 107 23.99 26.55 27.32
C LYS A 107 25.19 27.47 27.52
N THR A 108 25.47 28.32 26.55
CA THR A 108 26.47 29.38 26.71
C THR A 108 25.91 30.51 27.57
N LYS A 109 26.77 31.39 28.09
CA LYS A 109 26.34 32.59 28.83
C LYS A 109 25.45 33.53 27.99
N SER A 110 25.57 33.46 26.65
CA SER A 110 24.71 34.17 25.69
C SER A 110 23.36 33.50 25.42
N GLY A 111 23.08 32.32 26.02
CA GLY A 111 21.83 31.60 25.85
C GLY A 111 21.78 30.65 24.64
N ALA A 112 22.84 30.58 23.83
CA ALA A 112 22.92 29.65 22.72
C ALA A 112 22.94 28.19 23.23
N LYS A 113 22.16 27.33 22.59
CA LYS A 113 22.10 25.89 22.91
C LYS A 113 23.12 25.15 22.05
N GLY A 114 24.06 24.48 22.69
CA GLY A 114 25.02 23.57 22.06
C GLY A 114 24.64 22.12 22.28
N PHE A 115 24.87 21.28 21.27
CA PHE A 115 24.65 19.84 21.30
C PHE A 115 25.97 19.13 20.99
N PRO A 116 26.87 18.93 21.97
CA PRO A 116 28.26 18.50 21.72
C PRO A 116 28.37 17.10 21.09
N THR A 117 27.35 16.25 21.26
CA THR A 117 27.30 14.90 20.66
C THR A 117 26.60 14.86 19.30
N ALA A 118 26.10 15.99 18.79
CA ALA A 118 25.42 16.07 17.51
C ALA A 118 26.41 16.45 16.39
N ARG A 119 26.21 15.88 15.18
CA ARG A 119 26.97 16.31 14.00
C ARG A 119 26.48 17.71 13.58
N PRO A 120 27.33 18.56 12.97
CA PRO A 120 27.01 19.96 12.69
C PRO A 120 25.70 20.20 11.91
N TRP A 121 25.36 19.28 11.00
CA TRP A 121 24.13 19.34 10.20
C TRP A 121 22.86 18.88 10.93
N MET A 122 22.97 18.39 12.17
CA MET A 122 21.83 17.97 13.02
C MET A 122 21.34 19.07 13.98
N ILE A 123 21.87 20.29 13.87
CA ILE A 123 21.43 21.44 14.66
C ILE A 123 20.37 22.17 13.83
N SER A 124 19.11 22.15 14.27
CA SER A 124 18.07 22.99 13.67
C SER A 124 18.35 24.46 14.02
N HIS A 125 18.36 25.32 13.01
CA HIS A 125 18.37 26.78 13.20
C HIS A 125 17.14 27.24 13.98
#